data_AF-A0A3M1FFW4-F1
#
_entry.id   AF-A0A3M1FFW4-F1
#
_cell.length_a   1.000
_cell.length_b   1.000
_cell.length_c   1.000
_cell.angle_alpha   90.00
_cell.angle_beta   90.00
_cell.angle_gamma   90.00
#
_symmetry.space_group_name_H-M   'P 1'
#
loop_
_entity.id
_entity.type
_entity.pdbx_description
1 polymer ?
#
loop_
_entity_poly.entity_id
_entity_poly.type
_entity_poly.pdbx_seq_one_letter_code
_entity_poly.pdbx_strand_id
1 'polypeptide(L)'
;MKVFKFGGSSVAGADEIERVMAWISRAYTADREIAVVLSAMGGVTDTLIETARKAACGDSGYVTPMREIESRHIRVVEALFPLEA
;
A
#
# COMPACT_ATOMS: atom_id res chain seq x y z
N MET A 1 5.68 20.80 -13.24
CA MET A 1 5.24 19.50 -12.68
C MET A 1 6.22 18.36 -12.89
N LYS A 2 6.78 17.80 -11.81
CA LYS A 2 7.53 16.53 -11.82
C LYS A 2 6.62 15.37 -11.40
N VAL A 3 6.86 14.17 -11.94
CA VAL A 3 6.09 12.96 -11.61
C VAL A 3 7.01 11.93 -10.96
N PHE A 4 6.64 11.43 -9.79
CA PHE A 4 7.38 10.42 -9.04
C PHE A 4 6.56 9.16 -8.86
N LYS A 5 7.12 8.02 -9.23
CA LYS A 5 6.46 6.72 -9.13
C LYS A 5 7.15 5.83 -8.11
N PHE A 6 6.36 5.26 -7.19
CA PHE A 6 6.84 4.30 -6.20
C PHE A 6 6.24 2.91 -6.47
N GLY A 7 7.09 1.88 -6.46
CA GLY A 7 6.67 0.48 -6.63
C GLY A 7 6.14 -0.11 -5.34
N GLY A 8 5.54 -1.31 -5.42
CA GLY A 8 4.90 -1.94 -4.25
C GLY A 8 5.87 -2.25 -3.12
N SER A 9 7.14 -2.54 -3.41
CA SER A 9 8.18 -2.69 -2.38
C SER A 9 8.48 -1.39 -1.64
N SER A 10 8.36 -0.24 -2.31
CA SER A 10 8.56 1.08 -1.71
C SER A 10 7.39 1.53 -0.83
N VAL A 11 6.28 0.80 -0.84
CA VAL A 11 5.09 1.06 -0.01
C VAL A 11 4.59 -0.23 0.63
N ALA A 12 5.51 -1.15 1.00
CA ALA A 12 5.15 -2.48 1.47
C ALA A 12 4.58 -2.49 2.90
N GLY A 13 4.94 -1.51 3.72
CA GLY A 13 4.56 -1.35 5.11
C GLY A 13 4.70 0.10 5.58
N ALA A 14 4.46 0.33 6.87
CA ALA A 14 4.46 1.67 7.47
C ALA A 14 5.83 2.35 7.33
N ASP A 15 6.92 1.68 7.71
CA ASP A 15 8.28 2.22 7.61
C ASP A 15 8.65 2.62 6.18
N GLU A 16 8.28 1.81 5.18
CA GLU A 16 8.48 2.14 3.77
C GLU A 16 7.72 3.41 3.38
N ILE A 17 6.46 3.52 3.81
CA ILE A 17 5.61 4.68 3.53
C ILE A 17 6.17 5.94 4.18
N GLU A 18 6.62 5.88 5.44
CA GLU A 18 7.25 7.02 6.12
C GLU A 18 8.49 7.53 5.37
N ARG A 19 9.34 6.61 4.90
CA ARG A 19 10.53 6.96 4.10
C ARG A 19 10.13 7.64 2.79
N VAL A 20 9.10 7.14 2.11
CA VAL A 20 8.56 7.76 0.89
C VAL A 20 7.96 9.13 1.19
N MET A 21 7.22 9.29 2.29
CA MET A 21 6.62 10.57 2.69
C MET A 21 7.67 11.63 3.03
N ALA A 22 8.74 11.26 3.73
CA ALA A 22 9.86 12.15 4.00
C ALA A 22 10.51 12.64 2.69
N TRP A 23 10.66 11.75 1.71
CA TRP A 23 11.20 12.09 0.40
C TRP A 23 10.25 13.01 -0.38
N ILE A 24 8.95 12.69 -0.43
CA ILE A 24 7.91 13.49 -1.11
C ILE A 24 7.85 14.90 -0.51
N SER A 25 7.90 15.02 0.81
CA SER A 25 7.89 16.31 1.51
C SER A 25 9.07 17.19 1.09
N ARG A 26 10.26 16.58 0.94
CA ARG A 26 11.46 17.28 0.48
C ARG A 26 11.36 17.68 -1.00
N ALA A 27 10.83 16.80 -1.84
CA ALA A 27 10.60 17.08 -3.26
C ALA A 27 9.59 18.22 -3.45
N TYR A 28 8.48 18.21 -2.70
CA TYR A 28 7.44 19.25 -2.73
C TYR A 28 7.95 20.61 -2.24
N THR A 29 8.85 20.62 -1.24
CA THR A 29 9.47 21.86 -0.77
C THR A 29 10.35 22.49 -1.85
N ALA A 30 11.04 21.68 -2.65
CA ALA A 30 11.89 22.16 -3.75
C ALA A 30 11.08 22.54 -5.00
N ASP A 31 9.96 21.86 -5.25
CA ASP A 31 9.10 22.05 -6.41
C ASP A 31 7.65 22.02 -5.96
N ARG A 32 6.98 23.17 -5.98
CA ARG A 32 5.62 23.34 -5.43
C ARG A 32 4.54 22.59 -6.20
N GLU A 33 4.90 21.95 -7.32
CA GLU A 33 3.99 21.19 -8.16
C GLU A 33 4.60 19.83 -8.55
N ILE A 34 4.16 18.80 -7.85
CA ILE A 34 4.55 17.40 -8.10
C ILE A 34 3.31 16.52 -8.22
N ALA A 35 3.46 15.41 -8.94
CA ALA A 35 2.49 14.32 -8.98
C ALA A 35 3.15 13.03 -8.45
N VAL A 36 2.40 12.25 -7.68
CA VAL A 36 2.86 10.99 -7.09
C VAL A 36 1.99 9.85 -7.60
N VAL A 37 2.64 8.80 -8.10
CA VAL A 37 1.98 7.58 -8.58
C VAL A 37 2.43 6.41 -7.72
N LEU A 38 1.46 5.68 -7.15
CA LEU A 38 1.73 4.53 -6.28
C LEU A 38 1.24 3.25 -6.94
N SER A 39 2.03 2.19 -6.83
CA SER A 39 1.52 0.82 -6.96
C SER A 39 0.83 0.39 -5.67
N ALA A 40 0.05 -0.70 -5.71
CA ALA A 40 -0.42 -1.36 -4.50
C ALA A 40 0.76 -1.85 -3.63
N MET A 41 0.52 -2.06 -2.34
CA MET A 41 1.54 -2.57 -1.42
C MET A 41 2.10 -3.91 -1.91
N GLY A 42 3.40 -4.16 -1.72
CA GLY A 42 4.10 -5.30 -2.33
C GLY A 42 3.40 -6.63 -2.11
N GLY A 43 3.06 -7.34 -3.19
CA GLY A 43 2.35 -8.63 -3.17
C GLY A 43 0.81 -8.52 -3.17
N VAL A 44 0.22 -7.37 -2.83
CA VAL A 44 -1.26 -7.24 -2.71
C VAL A 44 -1.98 -7.49 -4.03
N THR A 45 -1.45 -7.00 -5.15
CA THR A 45 -2.07 -7.24 -6.47
C THR A 45 -2.14 -8.72 -6.81
N ASP A 46 -1.07 -9.47 -6.55
CA ASP A 46 -1.02 -10.91 -6.82
C ASP A 46 -1.99 -11.67 -5.91
N THR A 47 -2.02 -11.30 -4.62
CA THR A 47 -2.98 -11.87 -3.65
C THR A 47 -4.44 -11.58 -4.04
N LEU A 48 -4.74 -10.38 -4.55
CA LEU A 48 -6.08 -10.04 -5.06
C LEU A 48 -6.47 -10.90 -6.27
N ILE A 49 -5.54 -11.08 -7.21
CA ILE A 49 -5.78 -11.92 -8.40
C ILE A 49 -6.02 -13.38 -7.98
N GLU A 50 -5.22 -13.92 -7.06
CA GLU A 50 -5.42 -15.27 -6.52
C GLU A 50 -6.78 -15.39 -5.81
N THR A 51 -7.11 -14.43 -4.94
CA THR A 51 -8.39 -14.37 -4.22
C THR A 51 -9.55 -14.39 -5.20
N ALA A 52 -9.51 -13.54 -6.23
CA ALA A 52 -10.55 -13.46 -7.24
C ALA A 52 -10.72 -14.78 -8.02
N ARG A 53 -9.60 -15.46 -8.35
CA ARG A 53 -9.65 -16.76 -9.03
C ARG A 53 -10.30 -17.85 -8.16
N LYS A 54 -9.95 -17.92 -6.86
CA LYS A 54 -10.58 -18.85 -5.90
C LYS A 54 -12.08 -18.56 -5.74
N ALA A 55 -12.43 -17.29 -5.57
CA ALA A 55 -13.84 -16.89 -5.47
C ALA A 55 -14.64 -17.26 -6.72
N ALA A 56 -14.06 -17.03 -7.91
CA ALA A 56 -14.71 -17.33 -9.19
C ALA A 56 -14.95 -18.84 -9.42
N CYS A 57 -14.12 -19.73 -8.85
CA CYS A 57 -14.35 -21.17 -8.91
C CYS A 57 -15.20 -21.74 -7.77
N GLY A 58 -15.75 -20.89 -6.90
CA GLY A 58 -16.54 -21.29 -5.74
C GLY A 58 -15.71 -21.87 -4.59
N ASP A 59 -14.38 -21.70 -4.59
CA ASP A 59 -13.51 -22.14 -3.52
C ASP A 59 -13.57 -21.17 -2.34
N SER A 60 -14.21 -21.58 -1.24
CA SER A 60 -14.30 -20.80 0.01
C SER A 60 -12.94 -20.39 0.62
N GLY A 61 -11.85 -21.02 0.18
CA GLY A 61 -10.48 -20.66 0.55
C GLY A 61 -10.06 -19.25 0.13
N TYR A 62 -10.84 -18.54 -0.69
CA TYR A 62 -10.59 -17.12 -1.02
C TYR A 62 -10.66 -16.20 0.22
N VAL A 63 -11.40 -16.57 1.27
CA VAL A 63 -11.60 -15.72 2.45
C VAL A 63 -10.29 -15.49 3.21
N THR A 64 -9.38 -16.46 3.22
CA THR A 64 -8.09 -16.36 3.90
C THR A 64 -7.19 -15.25 3.32
N PRO A 65 -6.82 -15.26 2.02
CA PRO A 65 -6.01 -14.18 1.45
C PRO A 65 -6.74 -12.82 1.46
N MET A 66 -8.07 -12.81 1.37
CA MET A 66 -8.86 -11.57 1.55
C MET A 66 -8.64 -10.96 2.94
N ARG A 67 -8.73 -11.77 4.01
CA ARG A 67 -8.48 -11.32 5.39
C ARG A 67 -7.03 -10.93 5.63
N GLU A 68 -6.09 -11.56 4.94
CA GLU A 68 -4.68 -11.19 5.01
C GLU A 68 -4.44 -9.79 4.44
N ILE A 69 -5.03 -9.49 3.27
CA ILE A 69 -5.00 -8.15 2.67
C ILE A 69 -5.57 -7.14 3.66
N GLU A 70 -6.77 -7.39 4.19
CA GLU A 70 -7.43 -6.51 5.17
C GLU A 70 -6.55 -6.25 6.39
N SER A 71 -6.11 -7.32 7.06
CA SER A 71 -5.30 -7.24 8.28
C SER A 71 -3.98 -6.48 8.03
N ARG A 72 -3.37 -6.66 6.86
CA ARG A 72 -2.15 -5.95 6.50
C ARG A 72 -2.37 -4.44 6.36
N HIS A 73 -3.46 -4.01 5.72
CA HIS A 73 -3.76 -2.59 5.57
C HIS A 73 -4.12 -1.96 6.91
N ILE A 74 -4.93 -2.65 7.74
CA ILE A 74 -5.27 -2.18 9.09
C ILE A 74 -4.00 -1.97 9.92
N ARG A 75 -3.07 -2.94 9.97
CA ARG A 75 -1.81 -2.78 10.71
C ARG A 75 -0.98 -1.59 10.25
N VAL A 76 -0.95 -1.31 8.95
CA VAL A 76 -0.22 -0.15 8.42
C VAL A 76 -0.90 1.16 8.84
N VAL A 77 -2.24 1.21 8.80
CA VAL A 77 -2.98 2.39 9.28
C VAL A 77 -2.76 2.60 10.76
N GLU A 78 -2.84 1.55 11.58
CA GLU A 78 -2.60 1.62 13.03
C GLU A 78 -1.18 2.09 13.36
N ALA A 79 -0.18 1.65 12.59
CA ALA A 79 1.20 2.07 12.77
C ALA A 79 1.45 3.54 12.36
N LEU A 80 0.81 4.02 11.28
CA LEU A 80 0.98 5.39 10.78
C LEU A 80 0.12 6.42 11.51
N PHE A 81 -1.02 6.00 12.05
CA PHE A 81 -1.99 6.85 12.72
C PHE A 81 -2.40 6.22 14.07
N PRO A 82 -1.46 6.11 15.03
CA PRO A 82 -1.79 5.63 16.36
C PRO A 82 -2.87 6.53 16.98
N LEU A 83 -3.95 5.92 17.48
CA LEU A 83 -4.97 6.64 18.23
C LEU A 83 -4.30 7.16 19.51
N GLU A 84 -4.22 8.48 19.66
CA GLU A 84 -3.79 9.10 20.92
C GLU A 84 -4.75 8.64 22.04
N ALA A 85 -4.18 8.18 23.16
CA ALA A 85 -4.91 7.87 24.39
C ALA A 85 -5.14 9.13 25.22
#